data_AF-T1DAZ6-F1
#
_entry.id   AF-T1DAZ6-F1
#
_cell.length_a   1.000
_cell.length_b   1.000
_cell.length_c   1.000
_cell.angle_alpha   90.00
_cell.angle_beta   90.00
_cell.angle_gamma   90.00
#
_symmetry.space_group_name_H-M   'P 1'
#
loop_
_entity.id
_entity.type
_entity.pdbx_description
1 polymer ?
#
loop_
_entity_poly.entity_id
_entity_poly.type
_entity_poly.pdbx_seq_one_letter_code
_entity_poly.pdbx_strand_id
1 'polypeptide(L)'
;MPGQDALLALWRDMQVGNATAAAISACALDAESGAALQALAGSRAVRGMSESARAGLERLLPRVLHAARHSAAPQLALPRLLRLLHNIARRPAYLALLEEAPAALQRLASLCAERAFLAGRVLAQPLLLDDVLDPRIEQLPLKAADIATEIAHLLDALDERGSEQELERINEARASLAFRLGLAFADARADAQATARRLAALAEAVLNAVLRLAEGELVARHGRLPGPGLGFCVIGYGSLGGHELGFASDLDVAFVYDSARVAASS
;
A
#
# COMPACT_ATOMS: atom_id res chain seq x y z
N MET A 1 9.50 22.50 -24.85
CA MET A 1 10.01 23.19 -23.63
C MET A 1 11.44 22.72 -23.40
N PRO A 2 12.45 23.61 -23.44
CA PRO A 2 13.88 23.25 -23.51
C PRO A 2 14.38 22.30 -22.39
N GLY A 3 13.68 22.22 -21.25
CA GLY A 3 14.02 21.28 -20.17
C GLY A 3 13.58 19.83 -20.38
N GLN A 4 12.66 19.53 -21.30
CA GLN A 4 12.20 18.15 -21.55
C GLN A 4 13.24 17.37 -22.38
N ASP A 5 13.78 18.01 -23.42
CA ASP A 5 14.80 17.40 -24.28
C ASP A 5 16.09 17.12 -23.51
N ALA A 6 16.47 18.04 -22.59
CA ALA A 6 17.61 17.85 -21.69
C ALA A 6 17.40 16.66 -20.73
N LEU A 7 16.20 16.48 -20.18
CA LEU A 7 15.89 15.35 -19.30
C LEU A 7 15.97 14.01 -20.03
N LEU A 8 15.44 13.95 -21.26
CA LEU A 8 15.47 12.72 -22.06
C LEU A 8 16.89 12.38 -22.53
N ALA A 9 17.70 13.39 -22.89
CA ALA A 9 19.11 13.20 -23.18
C ALA A 9 19.85 12.64 -21.96
N LEU A 10 19.68 13.26 -20.78
CA LEU A 10 20.26 12.77 -19.53
C LEU A 10 19.81 11.34 -19.23
N TRP A 11 18.52 11.04 -19.36
CA TRP A 11 17.96 9.70 -19.15
C TRP A 11 18.62 8.65 -20.03
N ARG A 12 18.82 8.94 -21.32
CA ARG A 12 19.50 8.03 -22.27
C ARG A 12 20.97 7.86 -21.92
N ASP A 13 21.66 8.94 -21.56
CA ASP A 13 23.06 8.89 -21.11
C ASP A 13 23.22 8.04 -19.85
N MET A 14 22.28 8.14 -18.90
CA MET A 14 22.26 7.32 -17.68
C MET A 14 22.12 5.83 -17.97
N GLN A 15 21.40 5.43 -19.04
CA GLN A 15 21.22 4.03 -19.42
C GLN A 15 22.51 3.40 -19.96
N VAL A 16 23.39 4.20 -20.58
CA VAL A 16 24.66 3.74 -21.17
C VAL A 16 25.89 4.08 -20.32
N GLY A 17 25.70 4.75 -19.17
CA GLY A 17 26.79 5.11 -18.25
C GLY A 17 27.57 6.38 -18.63
N ASN A 18 27.01 7.22 -19.50
CA ASN A 18 27.63 8.46 -19.98
C ASN A 18 27.12 9.73 -19.28
N ALA A 19 26.27 9.59 -18.25
CA ALA A 19 25.70 10.73 -17.56
C ALA A 19 26.77 11.54 -16.82
N THR A 20 26.77 12.86 -17.01
CA THR A 20 27.72 13.78 -16.38
C THR A 20 27.03 14.60 -15.27
N ALA A 21 27.81 15.04 -14.28
CA ALA A 21 27.32 15.93 -13.23
C ALA A 21 26.74 17.24 -13.80
N ALA A 22 27.31 17.75 -14.90
CA ALA A 22 26.82 18.94 -15.60
C ALA A 22 25.41 18.71 -16.20
N ALA A 23 25.17 17.55 -16.81
CA ALA A 23 23.85 17.22 -17.37
C ALA A 23 22.78 17.04 -16.29
N ILE A 24 23.13 16.46 -15.14
CA ILE A 24 22.25 16.36 -13.95
C ILE A 24 21.89 17.76 -13.44
N SER A 25 22.90 18.64 -13.29
CA SER A 25 22.70 20.02 -12.85
C SER A 25 21.84 20.84 -13.82
N ALA A 26 22.01 20.65 -15.13
CA ALA A 26 21.19 21.29 -16.16
C ALA A 26 19.70 20.90 -16.07
N CYS A 27 19.40 19.72 -15.54
CA CYS A 27 18.04 19.28 -15.26
C CYS A 27 17.51 19.76 -13.91
N ALA A 28 18.28 20.56 -13.15
CA ALA A 28 17.94 21.04 -11.81
C ALA A 28 17.49 19.90 -10.87
N LEU A 29 18.21 18.77 -10.91
CA LEU A 29 18.01 17.64 -10.00
C LEU A 29 18.98 17.77 -8.82
N ASP A 30 18.48 17.58 -7.61
CA ASP A 30 19.33 17.39 -6.43
C ASP A 30 20.03 16.01 -6.48
N ALA A 31 20.98 15.80 -5.57
CA ALA A 31 21.78 14.57 -5.54
C ALA A 31 20.91 13.31 -5.35
N GLU A 32 19.87 13.38 -4.51
CA GLU A 32 18.98 12.24 -4.23
C GLU A 32 18.13 11.89 -5.46
N SER A 33 17.55 12.89 -6.12
CA SER A 33 16.75 12.73 -7.34
C SER A 33 17.59 12.24 -8.51
N GLY A 34 18.81 12.76 -8.66
CA GLY A 34 19.77 12.28 -9.66
C GLY A 34 20.14 10.81 -9.45
N ALA A 35 20.42 10.42 -8.20
CA ALA A 35 20.71 9.02 -7.86
C ALA A 35 19.51 8.11 -8.09
N ALA A 36 18.30 8.54 -7.71
CA ALA A 36 17.07 7.78 -7.94
C ALA A 36 16.78 7.59 -9.44
N LEU A 37 16.98 8.64 -10.26
CA LEU A 37 16.82 8.56 -11.71
C LEU A 37 17.83 7.60 -12.34
N GLN A 38 19.09 7.68 -11.92
CA GLN A 38 20.16 6.78 -12.36
C GLN A 38 19.85 5.32 -11.98
N ALA A 39 19.35 5.06 -10.77
CA ALA A 39 18.95 3.73 -10.32
C ALA A 39 17.77 3.18 -11.13
N LEU A 40 16.81 4.03 -11.50
CA LEU A 40 15.69 3.67 -12.38
C LEU A 40 16.18 3.31 -13.80
N ALA A 41 16.97 4.19 -14.44
CA ALA A 41 17.56 3.96 -15.76
C ALA A 41 18.42 2.68 -15.80
N GLY A 42 19.22 2.46 -14.77
CA GLY A 42 20.08 1.29 -14.60
C GLY A 42 19.38 0.04 -14.07
N SER A 43 18.05 0.01 -13.96
CA SER A 43 17.34 -1.15 -13.44
C SER A 43 17.23 -2.29 -14.46
N ARG A 44 17.23 -3.55 -13.98
CA ARG A 44 16.95 -4.71 -14.85
C ARG A 44 15.55 -4.65 -15.47
N ALA A 45 14.61 -4.01 -14.78
CA ALA A 45 13.25 -3.83 -15.26
C ALA A 45 13.23 -2.94 -16.51
N VAL A 46 13.85 -1.76 -16.46
CA VAL A 46 13.92 -0.82 -17.59
C VAL A 46 14.71 -1.39 -18.76
N ARG A 47 15.84 -2.06 -18.52
CA ARG A 47 16.61 -2.72 -19.60
C ARG A 47 15.82 -3.81 -20.32
N GLY A 48 14.96 -4.54 -19.61
CA GLY A 48 14.13 -5.61 -20.16
C GLY A 48 12.81 -5.15 -20.78
N MET A 49 12.51 -3.84 -20.80
CA MET A 49 11.27 -3.32 -21.38
C MET A 49 11.22 -3.52 -22.89
N SER A 50 10.00 -3.77 -23.40
CA SER A 50 9.70 -3.63 -24.82
C SER A 50 9.87 -2.17 -25.26
N GLU A 51 9.99 -1.95 -26.57
CA GLU A 51 10.12 -0.60 -27.12
C GLU A 51 8.92 0.30 -26.77
N SER A 52 7.70 -0.25 -26.84
CA SER A 52 6.48 0.46 -26.45
C SER A 52 6.48 0.87 -24.97
N ALA A 53 6.83 -0.06 -24.06
CA ALA A 53 6.91 0.24 -22.63
C ALA A 53 7.99 1.28 -22.30
N ARG A 54 9.15 1.20 -22.97
CA ARG A 54 10.22 2.20 -22.83
C ARG A 54 9.76 3.57 -23.32
N ALA A 55 9.09 3.64 -24.46
CA ALA A 55 8.54 4.89 -24.99
C ALA A 55 7.48 5.49 -24.05
N GLY A 56 6.63 4.66 -23.43
CA GLY A 56 5.69 5.10 -22.39
C GLY A 56 6.39 5.70 -21.17
N LEU A 57 7.43 5.03 -20.66
CA LEU A 57 8.22 5.57 -19.55
C LEU A 57 8.93 6.89 -19.91
N GLU A 58 9.49 7.01 -21.12
CA GLU A 58 10.09 8.26 -21.61
C GLU A 58 9.06 9.41 -21.69
N ARG A 59 7.81 9.13 -22.07
CA ARG A 59 6.73 10.14 -22.04
C ARG A 59 6.27 10.47 -20.62
N LEU A 60 6.33 9.52 -19.70
CA LEU A 60 5.92 9.68 -18.30
C LEU A 60 6.94 10.50 -17.48
N LEU A 61 8.24 10.32 -17.70
CA LEU A 61 9.31 10.96 -16.92
C LEU A 61 9.20 12.51 -16.87
N PRO A 62 9.00 13.24 -17.98
CA PRO A 62 8.76 14.68 -17.94
C PRO A 62 7.52 15.08 -17.13
N ARG A 63 6.46 14.26 -17.16
CA ARG A 63 5.23 14.52 -16.40
C ARG A 63 5.46 14.34 -14.91
N VAL A 64 6.23 13.33 -14.53
CA VAL A 64 6.62 13.07 -13.13
C VAL A 64 7.47 14.21 -12.59
N LEU A 65 8.47 14.67 -13.36
CA LEU A 65 9.28 15.81 -12.98
C LEU A 65 8.43 17.09 -12.83
N HIS A 66 7.50 17.30 -13.76
CA HIS A 66 6.59 18.44 -13.70
C HIS A 66 5.69 18.39 -12.46
N ALA A 67 5.03 17.26 -12.18
CA ALA A 67 4.17 17.10 -11.01
C ALA A 67 4.95 17.28 -9.70
N ALA A 68 6.15 16.70 -9.59
CA ALA A 68 7.01 16.87 -8.42
C ALA A 68 7.38 18.35 -8.19
N ARG A 69 7.76 19.08 -9.25
CA ARG A 69 8.13 20.50 -9.17
C ARG A 69 6.99 21.42 -8.73
N HIS A 70 5.75 21.03 -9.01
CA HIS A 70 4.56 21.80 -8.62
C HIS A 70 3.95 21.33 -7.30
N SER A 71 4.60 20.37 -6.61
CA SER A 71 4.19 19.94 -5.28
C SER A 71 4.73 20.87 -4.18
N ALA A 72 4.20 20.73 -2.96
CA ALA A 72 4.61 21.55 -1.81
C ALA A 72 6.09 21.34 -1.38
N ALA A 73 6.68 20.18 -1.70
CA ALA A 73 8.06 19.85 -1.35
C ALA A 73 8.74 19.04 -2.47
N PRO A 74 9.17 19.68 -3.58
CA PRO A 74 9.70 19.00 -4.76
C PRO A 74 10.89 18.08 -4.47
N GLN A 75 11.79 18.49 -3.58
CA GLN A 75 12.97 17.75 -3.14
C GLN A 75 12.63 16.45 -2.40
N LEU A 76 11.44 16.35 -1.77
CA LEU A 76 10.96 15.13 -1.16
C LEU A 76 10.14 14.30 -2.14
N ALA A 77 9.33 14.97 -2.96
CA ALA A 77 8.41 14.31 -3.89
C ALA A 77 9.13 13.56 -4.99
N LEU A 78 10.08 14.21 -5.68
CA LEU A 78 10.74 13.65 -6.86
C LEU A 78 11.50 12.34 -6.57
N PRO A 79 12.39 12.25 -5.56
CA PRO A 79 13.13 11.01 -5.33
C PRO A 79 12.20 9.87 -4.87
N ARG A 80 11.07 10.17 -4.20
CA ARG A 80 10.06 9.17 -3.84
C ARG A 80 9.30 8.68 -5.07
N LEU A 81 8.88 9.59 -5.95
CA LEU A 81 8.21 9.23 -7.21
C LEU A 81 9.12 8.37 -8.11
N LEU A 82 10.39 8.72 -8.24
CA LEU A 82 11.36 7.95 -9.04
C LEU A 82 11.60 6.55 -8.46
N ARG A 83 11.72 6.43 -7.13
CA ARG A 83 11.79 5.13 -6.45
C ARG A 83 10.51 4.31 -6.65
N LEU A 84 9.35 4.96 -6.65
CA LEU A 84 8.10 4.29 -6.92
C LEU A 84 8.06 3.76 -8.36
N LEU A 85 8.40 4.58 -9.36
CA LEU A 85 8.51 4.14 -10.76
C LEU A 85 9.47 2.95 -10.89
N HIS A 86 10.57 2.94 -10.13
CA HIS A 86 11.49 1.80 -10.09
C HIS A 86 10.80 0.52 -9.59
N ASN A 87 10.03 0.62 -8.50
CA ASN A 87 9.31 -0.51 -7.91
C ASN A 87 8.18 -1.04 -8.82
N ILE A 88 7.55 -0.16 -9.61
CA ILE A 88 6.49 -0.54 -10.55
C ILE A 88 6.96 -0.70 -12.00
N ALA A 89 8.26 -0.63 -12.28
CA ALA A 89 8.78 -0.65 -13.65
C ALA A 89 8.39 -1.93 -14.43
N ARG A 90 8.13 -3.04 -13.74
CA ARG A 90 7.66 -4.30 -14.36
C ARG A 90 6.13 -4.41 -14.48
N ARG A 91 5.38 -3.40 -14.03
CA ARG A 91 3.91 -3.38 -13.99
C ARG A 91 3.39 -2.37 -15.01
N PRO A 92 3.28 -2.74 -16.31
CA PRO A 92 2.95 -1.79 -17.37
C PRO A 92 1.57 -1.13 -17.17
N ALA A 93 0.63 -1.80 -16.51
CA ALA A 93 -0.68 -1.22 -16.16
C ALA A 93 -0.56 0.03 -15.29
N TYR A 94 0.32 0.04 -14.28
CA TYR A 94 0.52 1.23 -13.46
C TYR A 94 1.22 2.36 -14.22
N LEU A 95 2.20 2.03 -15.06
CA LEU A 95 2.88 3.04 -15.87
C LEU A 95 1.93 3.70 -16.87
N ALA A 96 1.11 2.89 -17.55
CA ALA A 96 0.08 3.37 -18.48
C ALA A 96 -0.96 4.22 -17.74
N LEU A 97 -1.45 3.77 -16.58
CA LEU A 97 -2.42 4.53 -15.77
C LEU A 97 -1.87 5.89 -15.33
N LEU A 98 -0.62 5.97 -14.86
CA LEU A 98 0.03 7.23 -14.50
C LEU A 98 0.29 8.13 -15.71
N GLU A 99 0.54 7.53 -16.89
CA GLU A 99 0.65 8.27 -18.14
C GLU A 99 -0.72 8.87 -18.53
N GLU A 100 -1.79 8.08 -18.48
CA GLU A 100 -3.13 8.48 -18.94
C GLU A 100 -3.89 9.37 -17.96
N ALA A 101 -3.57 9.34 -16.67
CA ALA A 101 -4.30 10.06 -15.62
C ALA A 101 -3.44 11.12 -14.89
N PRO A 102 -3.32 12.35 -15.44
CA PRO A 102 -2.56 13.43 -14.82
C PRO A 102 -2.99 13.78 -13.39
N ALA A 103 -4.29 13.69 -13.09
CA ALA A 103 -4.82 13.94 -11.75
C ALA A 103 -4.29 12.92 -10.73
N ALA A 104 -4.10 11.68 -11.16
CA ALA A 104 -3.58 10.60 -10.32
C ALA A 104 -2.10 10.85 -9.99
N LEU A 105 -1.32 11.29 -10.98
CA LEU A 105 0.08 11.68 -10.80
C LEU A 105 0.23 12.89 -9.85
N GLN A 106 -0.69 13.86 -9.91
CA GLN A 106 -0.69 15.01 -8.99
C GLN A 106 -1.01 14.59 -7.55
N ARG A 107 -2.03 13.73 -7.34
CA ARG A 107 -2.33 13.17 -6.01
C ARG A 107 -1.11 12.43 -5.43
N LEU A 108 -0.46 11.61 -6.27
CA LEU A 108 0.73 10.88 -5.86
C LEU A 108 1.91 11.82 -5.54
N ALA A 109 2.09 12.90 -6.30
CA ALA A 109 3.12 13.91 -6.02
C ALA A 109 2.87 14.65 -4.70
N SER A 110 1.62 15.04 -4.40
CA SER A 110 1.25 15.63 -3.11
C SER A 110 1.45 14.64 -1.94
N LEU A 111 1.03 13.38 -2.10
CA LEU A 111 1.31 12.32 -1.13
C LEU A 111 2.81 12.19 -0.84
N CYS A 112 3.63 12.12 -1.89
CA CYS A 112 5.08 12.02 -1.77
C CYS A 112 5.72 13.28 -1.20
N ALA A 113 5.16 14.47 -1.43
CA ALA A 113 5.67 15.71 -0.86
C ALA A 113 5.39 15.81 0.65
N GLU A 114 4.16 15.50 1.06
CA GLU A 114 3.66 15.94 2.36
C GLU A 114 3.46 14.81 3.36
N ARG A 115 3.28 13.57 2.91
CA ARG A 115 2.85 12.45 3.76
C ARG A 115 3.91 11.34 3.77
N ALA A 116 5.04 11.60 4.42
CA ALA A 116 6.21 10.70 4.41
C ALA A 116 5.88 9.24 4.81
N PHE A 117 5.04 9.05 5.84
CA PHE A 117 4.59 7.72 6.28
C PHE A 117 3.81 6.99 5.17
N LEU A 118 2.81 7.63 4.58
CA LEU A 118 1.99 7.03 3.53
C LEU A 118 2.77 6.80 2.24
N ALA A 119 3.64 7.73 1.86
CA ALA A 119 4.56 7.56 0.73
C ALA A 119 5.48 6.35 0.94
N GLY A 120 6.01 6.17 2.16
CA GLY A 120 6.79 4.98 2.53
C GLY A 120 6.00 3.68 2.39
N ARG A 121 4.72 3.68 2.79
CA ARG A 121 3.82 2.52 2.62
C ARG A 121 3.59 2.16 1.16
N VAL A 122 3.31 3.13 0.29
CA VAL A 122 3.13 2.90 -1.16
C VAL A 122 4.42 2.39 -1.81
N LEU A 123 5.58 2.91 -1.39
CA LEU A 123 6.88 2.42 -1.86
C LEU A 123 7.11 0.96 -1.49
N ALA A 124 6.79 0.58 -0.26
CA ALA A 124 6.94 -0.80 0.23
C ALA A 124 5.90 -1.76 -0.38
N GLN A 125 4.68 -1.28 -0.64
CA GLN A 125 3.57 -2.06 -1.16
C GLN A 125 2.88 -1.32 -2.32
N PRO A 126 3.37 -1.50 -3.56
CA PRO A 126 2.83 -0.77 -4.71
C PRO A 126 1.36 -1.04 -5.04
N LEU A 127 0.75 -2.11 -4.51
CA LEU A 127 -0.70 -2.36 -4.66
C LEU A 127 -1.55 -1.23 -4.04
N LEU A 128 -1.03 -0.53 -3.02
CA LEU A 128 -1.69 0.63 -2.42
C LEU A 128 -1.80 1.83 -3.37
N LEU A 129 -1.18 1.76 -4.56
CA LEU A 129 -1.45 2.72 -5.62
C LEU A 129 -2.91 2.70 -6.03
N ASP A 130 -3.59 1.55 -6.01
CA ASP A 130 -4.99 1.48 -6.41
C ASP A 130 -5.85 2.43 -5.55
N ASP A 131 -5.57 2.49 -4.24
CA ASP A 131 -6.19 3.43 -3.32
C ASP A 131 -5.86 4.90 -3.69
N VAL A 132 -4.59 5.26 -3.90
CA VAL A 132 -4.20 6.65 -4.26
C VAL A 132 -4.81 7.11 -5.59
N LEU A 133 -4.93 6.18 -6.53
CA LEU A 133 -5.37 6.47 -7.89
C LEU A 133 -6.90 6.48 -7.99
N ASP A 134 -7.64 5.83 -7.08
CA ASP A 134 -9.10 5.86 -7.03
C ASP A 134 -9.63 7.27 -6.69
N PRO A 135 -10.34 7.95 -7.62
CA PRO A 135 -10.92 9.27 -7.35
C PRO A 135 -12.01 9.24 -6.26
N ARG A 136 -12.56 8.08 -5.92
CA ARG A 136 -13.60 7.92 -4.90
C ARG A 136 -13.04 7.83 -3.49
N ILE A 137 -11.72 7.78 -3.31
CA ILE A 137 -11.10 7.61 -1.99
C ILE A 137 -11.45 8.73 -1.00
N GLU A 138 -11.71 9.93 -1.52
CA GLU A 138 -12.15 11.10 -0.76
C GLU A 138 -13.58 10.94 -0.21
N GLN A 139 -14.40 10.13 -0.90
CA GLN A 139 -15.83 9.93 -0.61
C GLN A 139 -16.12 8.71 0.26
N LEU A 140 -15.15 7.83 0.49
CA LEU A 140 -15.33 6.62 1.29
C LEU A 140 -15.65 6.99 2.75
N PRO A 141 -16.87 6.75 3.26
CA PRO A 141 -17.13 6.84 4.68
C PRO A 141 -16.46 5.61 5.30
N LEU A 142 -15.27 5.77 5.85
CA LEU A 142 -14.60 4.67 6.55
C LEU A 142 -15.14 4.57 7.98
N LYS A 143 -16.44 4.33 8.17
CA LYS A 143 -16.96 4.06 9.51
C LYS A 143 -16.53 2.65 9.92
N ALA A 144 -16.49 2.39 11.22
CA ALA A 144 -16.10 1.08 11.74
C ALA A 144 -16.96 -0.07 11.18
N ALA A 145 -18.26 0.16 11.00
CA ALA A 145 -19.17 -0.83 10.41
C ALA A 145 -18.80 -1.17 8.96
N ASP A 146 -18.43 -0.16 8.16
CA ASP A 146 -18.07 -0.35 6.75
C ASP A 146 -16.80 -1.21 6.61
N ILE A 147 -15.83 -1.03 7.53
CA ILE A 147 -14.59 -1.84 7.59
C ILE A 147 -14.91 -3.32 7.84
N ALA A 148 -15.76 -3.60 8.82
CA ALA A 148 -16.13 -4.97 9.17
C ALA A 148 -16.89 -5.65 8.02
N THR A 149 -17.82 -4.92 7.38
CA THR A 149 -18.56 -5.40 6.21
C THR A 149 -17.63 -5.70 5.03
N GLU A 150 -16.63 -4.84 4.76
CA GLU A 150 -15.70 -5.06 3.65
C GLU A 150 -14.83 -6.32 3.86
N ILE A 151 -14.32 -6.53 5.07
CA ILE A 151 -13.59 -7.76 5.41
C ILE A 151 -14.51 -8.99 5.36
N ALA A 152 -15.75 -8.89 5.85
CA ALA A 152 -16.71 -9.99 5.78
C ALA A 152 -17.03 -10.38 4.33
N HIS A 153 -17.32 -9.41 3.46
CA HIS A 153 -17.55 -9.66 2.04
C HIS A 153 -16.32 -10.26 1.35
N LEU A 154 -15.11 -9.83 1.71
CA LEU A 154 -13.89 -10.45 1.21
C LEU A 154 -13.84 -11.93 1.57
N LEU A 155 -14.12 -12.28 2.84
CA LEU A 155 -14.12 -13.67 3.31
C LEU A 155 -15.18 -14.52 2.61
N ASP A 156 -16.37 -13.96 2.37
CA ASP A 156 -17.44 -14.68 1.69
C ASP A 156 -17.12 -14.93 0.21
N ALA A 157 -16.23 -14.12 -0.37
CA ALA A 157 -15.72 -14.28 -1.74
C ALA A 157 -14.44 -15.14 -1.82
N LEU A 158 -13.93 -15.63 -0.69
CA LEU A 158 -12.85 -16.63 -0.69
C LEU A 158 -13.49 -18.00 -0.96
N ASP A 159 -13.27 -18.53 -2.16
CA ASP A 159 -13.41 -19.96 -2.41
C ASP A 159 -12.28 -20.69 -1.67
N GLU A 160 -12.46 -21.98 -1.36
CA GLU A 160 -11.51 -22.92 -0.71
C GLU A 160 -10.18 -23.12 -1.48
N ARG A 161 -9.47 -22.05 -1.86
CA ARG A 161 -8.30 -22.03 -2.75
C ARG A 161 -6.97 -22.20 -2.01
N GLY A 162 -7.03 -22.64 -0.75
CA GLY A 162 -5.88 -22.89 0.10
C GLY A 162 -5.55 -21.68 0.98
N SER A 163 -5.18 -21.98 2.23
CA SER A 163 -5.04 -21.02 3.32
C SER A 163 -4.04 -19.89 3.05
N GLU A 164 -3.00 -20.14 2.24
CA GLU A 164 -1.99 -19.12 1.94
C GLU A 164 -2.53 -17.96 1.09
N GLN A 165 -3.29 -18.25 0.03
CA GLN A 165 -3.89 -17.21 -0.83
C GLN A 165 -4.96 -16.41 -0.09
N GLU A 166 -5.70 -17.07 0.79
CA GLU A 166 -6.70 -16.42 1.65
C GLU A 166 -6.03 -15.43 2.62
N LEU A 167 -4.92 -15.83 3.24
CA LEU A 167 -4.13 -14.96 4.11
C LEU A 167 -3.48 -13.79 3.36
N GLU A 168 -3.00 -14.00 2.14
CA GLU A 168 -2.51 -12.93 1.27
C GLU A 168 -3.61 -11.89 1.00
N ARG A 169 -4.81 -12.33 0.61
CA ARG A 169 -5.95 -11.44 0.37
C ARG A 169 -6.39 -10.67 1.61
N ILE A 170 -6.43 -11.32 2.77
CA ILE A 170 -6.72 -10.64 4.05
C ILE A 170 -5.66 -9.57 4.33
N ASN A 171 -4.37 -9.88 4.09
CA ASN A 171 -3.29 -8.93 4.28
C ASN A 171 -3.35 -7.74 3.32
N GLU A 172 -3.69 -7.98 2.05
CA GLU A 172 -3.90 -6.92 1.06
C GLU A 172 -5.04 -5.99 1.48
N ALA A 173 -6.20 -6.55 1.86
CA ALA A 173 -7.33 -5.77 2.32
C ALA A 173 -7.04 -4.99 3.61
N ARG A 174 -6.37 -5.63 4.59
CA ARG A 174 -5.90 -4.95 5.81
C ARG A 174 -4.99 -3.77 5.46
N ALA A 175 -4.05 -3.98 4.55
CA ALA A 175 -3.12 -2.92 4.15
C ALA A 175 -3.83 -1.76 3.46
N SER A 176 -4.76 -2.05 2.55
CA SER A 176 -5.58 -1.06 1.83
C SER A 176 -6.48 -0.27 2.80
N LEU A 177 -7.22 -0.94 3.68
CA LEU A 177 -8.08 -0.29 4.68
C LEU A 177 -7.27 0.59 5.64
N ALA A 178 -6.15 0.09 6.16
CA ALA A 178 -5.26 0.90 6.99
C ALA A 178 -4.70 2.11 6.23
N PHE A 179 -4.35 1.95 4.95
CA PHE A 179 -3.85 3.04 4.13
C PHE A 179 -4.93 4.11 3.88
N ARG A 180 -6.16 3.69 3.57
CA ARG A 180 -7.35 4.55 3.43
C ARG A 180 -7.65 5.33 4.72
N LEU A 181 -7.54 4.69 5.89
CA LEU A 181 -7.66 5.37 7.19
C LEU A 181 -6.55 6.40 7.39
N GLY A 182 -5.32 6.08 6.99
CA GLY A 182 -4.19 6.98 7.02
C GLY A 182 -4.39 8.22 6.14
N LEU A 183 -4.94 8.05 4.93
CA LEU A 183 -5.33 9.15 4.06
C LEU A 183 -6.42 10.02 4.70
N ALA A 184 -7.49 9.42 5.23
CA ALA A 184 -8.55 10.17 5.89
C ALA A 184 -8.05 11.00 7.09
N PHE A 185 -7.13 10.46 7.89
CA PHE A 185 -6.47 11.20 8.97
C PHE A 185 -5.60 12.34 8.42
N ALA A 186 -4.79 12.05 7.39
CA ALA A 186 -3.89 12.99 6.75
C ALA A 186 -4.62 14.16 6.06
N ASP A 187 -5.85 13.93 5.60
CA ASP A 187 -6.72 14.94 4.98
C ASP A 187 -7.62 15.64 6.01
N ALA A 188 -7.41 15.39 7.31
CA ALA A 188 -8.25 15.89 8.41
C ALA A 188 -9.75 15.52 8.30
N ARG A 189 -10.08 14.45 7.56
CA ARG A 189 -11.43 13.86 7.47
C ARG A 189 -11.77 12.98 8.68
N ALA A 190 -10.77 12.61 9.47
CA ALA A 190 -10.91 11.92 10.75
C ALA A 190 -9.86 12.44 11.73
N ASP A 191 -10.26 12.60 13.00
CA ASP A 191 -9.30 12.92 14.07
C ASP A 191 -8.53 11.65 14.53
N ALA A 192 -7.56 11.86 15.42
CA ALA A 192 -6.73 10.77 15.95
C ALA A 192 -7.56 9.71 16.70
N GLN A 193 -8.56 10.12 17.48
CA GLN A 193 -9.37 9.21 18.28
C GLN A 193 -10.27 8.32 17.41
N ALA A 194 -10.93 8.92 16.42
CA ALA A 194 -11.72 8.21 15.42
C ALA A 194 -10.84 7.25 14.60
N THR A 195 -9.64 7.69 14.22
CA THR A 195 -8.68 6.85 13.49
C THR A 195 -8.23 5.65 14.31
N ALA A 196 -7.90 5.85 15.60
CA ALA A 196 -7.48 4.77 16.49
C ALA A 196 -8.58 3.72 16.71
N ARG A 197 -9.83 4.16 16.93
CA ARG A 197 -10.99 3.25 17.03
C ARG A 197 -11.23 2.47 15.74
N ARG A 198 -11.06 3.09 14.57
CA ARG A 198 -11.21 2.43 13.27
C ARG A 198 -10.09 1.43 12.99
N LEU A 199 -8.86 1.73 13.43
CA LEU A 199 -7.75 0.77 13.38
C LEU A 199 -8.00 -0.42 14.29
N ALA A 200 -8.61 -0.21 15.48
CA ALA A 200 -9.03 -1.30 16.34
C ALA A 200 -10.14 -2.16 15.73
N ALA A 201 -11.17 -1.53 15.14
CA ALA A 201 -12.21 -2.25 14.41
C ALA A 201 -11.64 -3.06 13.22
N LEU A 202 -10.64 -2.52 12.51
CA LEU A 202 -9.93 -3.25 11.46
C LEU A 202 -9.17 -4.45 12.03
N ALA A 203 -8.45 -4.28 13.14
CA ALA A 203 -7.73 -5.38 13.79
C ALA A 203 -8.68 -6.50 14.24
N GLU A 204 -9.81 -6.15 14.85
CA GLU A 204 -10.87 -7.10 15.24
C GLU A 204 -11.45 -7.84 14.02
N ALA A 205 -11.78 -7.12 12.95
CA ALA A 205 -12.29 -7.73 11.72
C ALA A 205 -11.29 -8.74 11.11
N VAL A 206 -10.00 -8.38 11.08
CA VAL A 206 -8.93 -9.25 10.59
C VAL A 206 -8.70 -10.44 11.53
N LEU A 207 -8.73 -10.26 12.86
CA LEU A 207 -8.62 -11.36 13.82
C LEU A 207 -9.75 -12.36 13.64
N ASN A 208 -11.00 -11.88 13.48
CA ASN A 208 -12.14 -12.74 13.19
C ASN A 208 -11.98 -13.47 11.86
N ALA A 209 -11.46 -12.80 10.83
CA ALA A 209 -11.16 -13.40 9.54
C ALA A 209 -10.18 -14.58 9.65
N VAL A 210 -9.05 -14.35 10.31
CA VAL A 210 -8.00 -15.36 10.51
C VAL A 210 -8.50 -16.49 11.41
N LEU A 211 -9.27 -16.19 12.46
CA LEU A 211 -9.85 -17.19 13.34
C LEU A 211 -10.81 -18.12 12.59
N ARG A 212 -11.63 -17.59 11.69
CA ARG A 212 -12.52 -18.41 10.83
C ARG A 212 -11.74 -19.36 9.93
N LEU A 213 -10.65 -18.90 9.31
CA LEU A 213 -9.80 -19.76 8.48
C LEU A 213 -9.16 -20.89 9.31
N ALA A 214 -8.60 -20.53 10.47
CA ALA A 214 -7.99 -21.49 11.39
C ALA A 214 -9.01 -22.51 11.92
N GLU A 215 -10.23 -22.07 12.27
CA GLU A 215 -11.32 -22.97 12.67
C GLU A 215 -11.65 -23.95 11.55
N GLY A 216 -11.84 -23.48 10.32
CA GLY A 216 -12.16 -24.33 9.17
C GLY A 216 -11.12 -25.44 8.96
N GLU A 217 -9.83 -25.10 9.01
CA GLU A 217 -8.73 -26.06 8.89
C GLU A 217 -8.71 -27.08 10.03
N LEU A 218 -8.87 -26.62 11.27
CA LEU A 218 -8.87 -27.49 12.46
C LEU A 218 -10.08 -28.42 12.48
N VAL A 219 -11.26 -27.92 12.12
CA VAL A 219 -12.49 -28.71 12.05
C VAL A 219 -12.40 -29.79 10.98
N ALA A 220 -11.82 -29.48 9.82
CA ALA A 220 -11.63 -30.47 8.76
C ALA A 220 -10.69 -31.61 9.19
N ARG A 221 -9.69 -31.32 10.03
CA ARG A 221 -8.69 -32.31 10.48
C ARG A 221 -9.08 -33.08 11.75
N HIS A 222 -9.76 -32.42 12.68
CA HIS A 222 -9.97 -32.92 14.03
C HIS A 222 -11.45 -32.99 14.45
N GLY A 223 -12.36 -32.48 13.62
CA GLY A 223 -13.77 -32.30 13.98
C GLY A 223 -14.02 -31.07 14.85
N ARG A 224 -15.30 -30.83 15.18
CA ARG A 224 -15.71 -29.72 16.05
C ARG A 224 -15.70 -30.13 17.52
N LEU A 225 -15.34 -29.20 18.40
CA LEU A 225 -15.59 -29.33 19.83
C LEU A 225 -17.10 -29.39 20.12
N PRO A 226 -17.54 -30.18 21.11
CA PRO A 226 -18.94 -30.29 21.48
C PRO A 226 -19.48 -28.98 22.11
N GLY A 227 -20.78 -28.75 21.94
CA GLY A 227 -21.50 -27.58 22.45
C GLY A 227 -21.57 -26.40 21.49
N PRO A 228 -22.25 -25.30 21.87
CA PRO A 228 -22.43 -24.13 21.00
C PRO A 228 -21.16 -23.28 20.92
N GLY A 229 -20.91 -22.69 19.75
CA GLY A 229 -19.77 -21.80 19.50
C GLY A 229 -18.42 -22.53 19.42
N LEU A 230 -17.33 -21.77 19.47
CA LEU A 230 -15.97 -22.30 19.25
C LEU A 230 -15.37 -23.01 20.47
N GLY A 231 -15.88 -22.74 21.68
CA GLY A 231 -15.17 -23.13 22.92
C GLY A 231 -13.78 -22.49 23.03
N PHE A 232 -13.52 -21.42 22.26
CA PHE A 232 -12.26 -20.71 22.13
C PHE A 232 -12.55 -19.20 22.02
N CYS A 233 -11.68 -18.38 22.59
CA CYS A 233 -11.80 -16.92 22.62
C CYS A 233 -10.42 -16.26 22.48
N VAL A 234 -10.38 -15.16 21.74
CA VAL A 234 -9.24 -14.25 21.67
C VAL A 234 -9.57 -13.01 22.51
N ILE A 235 -8.73 -12.70 23.50
CA ILE A 235 -8.89 -11.54 24.37
C ILE A 235 -7.83 -10.50 23.96
N GLY A 236 -8.29 -9.33 23.51
CA GLY A 236 -7.42 -8.19 23.20
C GLY A 236 -7.03 -7.42 24.47
N TYR A 237 -5.74 -7.21 24.66
CA TYR A 237 -5.16 -6.40 25.73
C TYR A 237 -4.62 -5.07 25.18
N GLY A 238 -4.11 -4.22 26.07
CA GLY A 238 -3.38 -3.01 25.71
C GLY A 238 -4.18 -2.09 24.78
N SER A 239 -3.53 -1.64 23.71
CA SER A 239 -4.11 -0.70 22.75
C SER A 239 -5.30 -1.28 21.96
N LEU A 240 -5.31 -2.59 21.71
CA LEU A 240 -6.44 -3.28 21.09
C LEU A 240 -7.64 -3.27 22.04
N GLY A 241 -7.45 -3.69 23.30
CA GLY A 241 -8.50 -3.73 24.31
C GLY A 241 -9.05 -2.34 24.70
N GLY A 242 -8.21 -1.30 24.60
CA GLY A 242 -8.62 0.10 24.81
C GLY A 242 -9.22 0.79 23.59
N HIS A 243 -9.21 0.16 22.41
CA HIS A 243 -9.55 0.78 21.11
C HIS A 243 -8.73 2.04 20.78
N GLU A 244 -7.45 2.02 21.14
CA GLU A 244 -6.48 3.11 20.98
C GLU A 244 -5.31 2.71 20.06
N LEU A 245 -5.58 1.87 19.06
CA LEU A 245 -4.56 1.35 18.14
C LEU A 245 -3.96 2.44 17.23
N GLY A 246 -2.64 2.41 17.07
CA GLY A 246 -1.92 3.20 16.08
C GLY A 246 -1.54 2.38 14.84
N PHE A 247 -1.05 3.04 13.79
CA PHE A 247 -0.70 2.38 12.51
C PHE A 247 0.46 1.37 12.61
N ALA A 248 1.28 1.49 13.66
CA ALA A 248 2.44 0.63 13.92
C ALA A 248 2.30 -0.13 15.25
N SER A 249 1.10 -0.16 15.83
CA SER A 249 0.86 -0.89 17.07
C SER A 249 0.84 -2.39 16.82
N ASP A 250 1.48 -3.13 17.73
CA ASP A 250 1.33 -4.58 17.82
C ASP A 250 -0.04 -4.95 18.42
N LEU A 251 -0.48 -6.18 18.18
CA LEU A 251 -1.69 -6.73 18.78
C LEU A 251 -1.33 -7.60 19.98
N ASP A 252 -1.63 -7.09 21.18
CA ASP A 252 -1.53 -7.87 22.41
C ASP A 252 -2.78 -8.74 22.58
N VAL A 253 -2.65 -10.05 22.38
CA VAL A 253 -3.78 -10.99 22.49
C VAL A 253 -3.45 -12.18 23.39
N ALA A 254 -4.45 -12.64 24.13
CA ALA A 254 -4.41 -13.92 24.86
C ALA A 254 -5.46 -14.87 24.29
N PHE A 255 -5.13 -16.16 24.22
CA PHE A 255 -6.02 -17.21 23.77
C PHE A 255 -6.54 -18.01 24.96
N VAL A 256 -7.86 -18.16 25.04
CA VAL A 256 -8.52 -18.91 26.11
C VAL A 256 -9.43 -19.96 25.47
N TYR A 257 -9.48 -21.15 26.06
CA TYR A 257 -10.32 -22.23 25.60
C TYR A 257 -11.04 -22.92 26.77
N ASP A 258 -12.15 -23.59 26.45
CA ASP A 258 -12.94 -24.36 27.40
C ASP A 258 -12.35 -25.77 27.55
N SER A 259 -11.59 -25.97 28.63
CA SER A 259 -10.93 -27.25 28.90
C SER A 259 -11.90 -28.40 29.16
N ALA A 260 -13.12 -28.11 29.63
CA ALA A 260 -14.12 -29.15 29.89
C ALA A 260 -14.64 -29.75 28.57
N ARG A 261 -14.76 -28.93 27.52
CA ARG A 261 -15.13 -29.40 26.17
C ARG A 261 -14.05 -30.27 25.54
N VAL A 262 -12.78 -29.91 25.74
CA VAL A 262 -11.64 -30.71 25.25
C VAL A 262 -11.63 -32.09 25.91
N ALA A 263 -11.85 -32.14 27.23
CA ALA A 263 -11.94 -33.39 27.96
C ALA A 263 -13.13 -34.28 27.52
N ALA A 264 -14.23 -33.67 27.07
CA ALA A 264 -15.39 -34.38 26.54
C ALA A 264 -15.23 -34.89 25.08
N SER A 265 -14.19 -34.44 24.37
CA SER A 265 -13.83 -34.87 23.02
C SER A 265 -12.79 -36.00 22.97
N SER A 266 -12.23 -36.39 24.13
CA SER A 266 -11.22 -37.46 24.27
C SER A 266 -11.89 -38.79 24.58
#